data_AF-A0A537JKK7-F1
#
_entry.id   AF-A0A537JKK7-F1
#
_cell.length_a   1.000
_cell.length_b   1.000
_cell.length_c   1.000
_cell.angle_alpha   90.00
_cell.angle_beta   90.00
_cell.angle_gamma   90.00
#
_symmetry.space_group_name_H-M   'P 1'
#
loop_
_entity.id
_entity.type
_entity.pdbx_description
1 polymer ?
#
loop_
_entity_poly.entity_id
_entity_poly.type
_entity_poly.pdbx_seq_one_letter_code
_entity_poly.pdbx_strand_id
1 'polypeptide(L)'
;MNKSRQPKAATIPVRSVSRAQASNYLRKAEQHLAESLEALSAERWDTAVLLAIHAAIAGMDAACVATAGVRSASQAHSDQPRLVRQLLPDNEHVQRATTQLEALIDRKNTVEYEARRCRPEDAQVSTRQAQRVVEWVRSVVT
;
A
#
# COMPACT_ATOMS: atom_id res chain seq x y z
N MET A 1 25.34 -24.23 7.60
CA MET A 1 24.33 -24.31 6.51
C MET A 1 23.03 -23.70 7.00
N ASN A 2 22.76 -22.44 6.64
CA ASN A 2 21.53 -21.76 7.05
C ASN A 2 20.43 -22.12 6.05
N LYS A 3 19.43 -22.91 6.47
CA LYS A 3 18.29 -23.25 5.63
C LYS A 3 17.47 -21.98 5.44
N SER A 4 17.62 -21.35 4.27
CA SER A 4 16.72 -20.30 3.79
C SER A 4 15.29 -20.81 3.94
N ARG A 5 14.56 -20.26 4.90
CA ARG A 5 13.14 -20.54 5.15
C ARG A 5 12.42 -20.20 3.85
N GLN A 6 11.99 -21.22 3.09
CA GLN A 6 11.12 -20.99 1.94
C GLN A 6 9.88 -20.26 2.45
N PRO A 7 9.48 -19.13 1.84
CA PRO A 7 8.25 -18.48 2.25
C PRO A 7 7.10 -19.47 2.07
N LYS A 8 6.20 -19.54 3.06
CA LYS A 8 4.93 -20.28 2.92
C LYS A 8 4.26 -19.81 1.63
N ALA A 9 3.74 -20.74 0.83
CA ALA A 9 2.99 -20.39 -0.38
C ALA A 9 1.84 -19.45 0.00
N ALA A 10 1.81 -18.27 -0.62
CA ALA A 10 0.76 -17.30 -0.37
C ALA A 10 -0.60 -17.87 -0.82
N THR A 11 -1.63 -17.75 0.01
CA THR A 11 -3.00 -18.18 -0.36
C THR A 11 -3.72 -17.12 -1.19
N ILE A 12 -3.19 -15.90 -1.24
CA ILE A 12 -3.66 -14.82 -2.11
C ILE A 12 -3.01 -14.98 -3.50
N PRO A 13 -3.74 -14.78 -4.61
CA PRO A 13 -3.16 -14.78 -5.95
C PRO A 13 -2.01 -13.78 -6.07
N VAL A 14 -0.85 -14.25 -6.54
CA VAL A 14 0.35 -13.43 -6.74
C VAL A 14 0.88 -13.56 -8.16
N ARG A 15 1.65 -12.56 -8.59
CA ARG A 15 2.46 -12.61 -9.80
C ARG A 15 3.92 -12.45 -9.45
N SER A 16 4.78 -13.31 -10.01
CA SER A 16 6.23 -13.19 -9.91
C SER A 16 6.73 -11.93 -10.64
N VAL A 17 7.64 -11.22 -10.00
CA VAL A 17 8.21 -9.96 -10.46
C VAL A 17 9.69 -9.93 -10.07
N SER A 18 10.54 -9.37 -10.92
CA SER A 18 11.96 -9.21 -10.56
C SER A 18 12.09 -8.27 -9.36
N ARG A 19 12.88 -8.66 -8.35
CA ARG A 19 13.15 -7.82 -7.17
C ARG A 19 13.69 -6.44 -7.54
N ALA A 20 14.43 -6.32 -8.64
CA ALA A 20 14.92 -5.05 -9.16
C ALA A 20 13.80 -4.05 -9.48
N GLN A 21 12.59 -4.53 -9.76
CA GLN A 21 11.43 -3.70 -10.03
C GLN A 21 10.80 -3.13 -8.76
N ALA A 22 11.18 -3.55 -7.55
CA ALA A 22 10.67 -2.98 -6.29
C ALA A 22 10.84 -1.45 -6.26
N SER A 23 11.99 -0.94 -6.71
CA SER A 23 12.26 0.50 -6.80
C SER A 23 11.26 1.23 -7.72
N ASN A 24 10.77 0.59 -8.78
CA ASN A 24 9.76 1.19 -9.67
C ASN A 24 8.40 1.31 -8.99
N TYR A 25 8.01 0.30 -8.18
CA TYR A 25 6.77 0.38 -7.39
C TYR A 25 6.88 1.43 -6.29
N LEU A 26 8.03 1.54 -5.63
CA LEU A 26 8.27 2.61 -4.65
C LEU A 26 8.16 4.00 -5.32
N ARG A 27 8.82 4.23 -6.46
CA ARG A 27 8.69 5.52 -7.18
C ARG A 27 7.24 5.86 -7.54
N LYS A 28 6.43 4.86 -7.94
CA LYS A 28 4.99 5.06 -8.17
C LYS A 28 4.25 5.44 -6.90
N ALA A 29 4.54 4.76 -5.79
CA ALA A 29 3.96 5.07 -4.49
C ALA A 29 4.27 6.51 -4.05
N GLU A 30 5.52 6.93 -4.23
CA GLU A 30 5.98 8.29 -3.93
C GLU A 30 5.31 9.34 -4.82
N GLN A 31 5.18 9.07 -6.12
CA GLN A 31 4.47 9.96 -7.04
C GLN A 31 3.00 10.11 -6.64
N HIS A 32 2.30 9.00 -6.36
CA HIS A 32 0.91 9.07 -5.89
C HIS A 32 0.79 9.83 -4.57
N LEU A 33 1.73 9.66 -3.64
CA LEU A 33 1.73 10.40 -2.38
C LEU A 33 1.95 11.90 -2.60
N ALA A 34 2.88 12.29 -3.47
CA ALA A 34 3.12 13.69 -3.80
C ALA A 34 1.87 14.34 -4.40
N GLU A 35 1.24 13.68 -5.36
CA GLU A 35 -0.01 14.13 -5.99
C GLU A 35 -1.17 14.17 -4.97
N SER A 36 -1.22 13.22 -4.02
CA SER A 36 -2.20 13.21 -2.93
C SER A 36 -2.06 14.44 -2.04
N LEU A 37 -0.82 14.82 -1.69
CA LEU A 37 -0.53 16.01 -0.89
C LEU A 37 -0.88 17.29 -1.65
N GLU A 38 -0.61 17.34 -2.95
CA GLU A 38 -0.97 18.48 -3.80
C GLU A 38 -2.49 18.62 -3.94
N ALA A 39 -3.20 17.52 -4.18
CA ALA A 39 -4.65 17.49 -4.20
C ALA A 39 -5.26 17.92 -2.85
N LEU A 40 -4.66 17.49 -1.73
CA LEU A 40 -5.06 17.92 -0.39
C LEU A 40 -4.89 19.43 -0.22
N SER A 41 -3.75 19.99 -0.64
CA SER A 41 -3.49 21.43 -0.54
C SER A 41 -4.43 22.27 -1.40
N ALA A 42 -4.89 21.71 -2.52
CA ALA A 42 -5.80 22.34 -3.48
C ALA A 42 -7.27 22.03 -3.22
N GLU A 43 -7.61 21.48 -2.04
CA GLU A 43 -8.98 21.16 -1.62
C GLU A 43 -9.72 20.14 -2.51
N ARG A 44 -8.97 19.33 -3.25
CA ARG A 44 -9.48 18.25 -4.12
C ARG A 44 -9.59 16.95 -3.33
N TRP A 45 -10.52 16.90 -2.38
CA TRP A 45 -10.60 15.85 -1.35
C TRP A 45 -10.73 14.43 -1.90
N ASP A 46 -11.62 14.21 -2.87
CA ASP A 46 -11.82 12.89 -3.49
C ASP A 46 -10.54 12.41 -4.18
N THR A 47 -9.88 13.32 -4.91
CA THR A 47 -8.60 13.06 -5.59
C THR A 47 -7.50 12.74 -4.59
N ALA A 48 -7.41 13.49 -3.49
CA ALA A 48 -6.43 13.24 -2.44
C ALA A 48 -6.64 11.84 -1.81
N VAL A 49 -7.87 11.47 -1.46
CA VAL A 49 -8.15 10.14 -0.90
C VAL A 49 -7.81 9.04 -1.90
N LEU A 50 -8.21 9.19 -3.16
CA LEU A 50 -7.93 8.19 -4.21
C LEU A 50 -6.42 7.98 -4.40
N LEU A 51 -5.65 9.06 -4.50
CA LEU A 51 -4.20 9.01 -4.66
C LEU A 51 -3.50 8.44 -3.43
N ALA A 52 -3.96 8.76 -2.22
CA ALA A 52 -3.46 8.16 -0.98
C ALA A 52 -3.62 6.62 -0.97
N ILE A 53 -4.77 6.12 -1.44
CA ILE A 53 -5.02 4.68 -1.55
C ILE A 53 -4.06 4.05 -2.57
N HIS A 54 -3.91 4.65 -3.75
CA HIS A 54 -2.98 4.16 -4.77
C HIS A 54 -1.53 4.19 -4.31
N ALA A 55 -1.13 5.20 -3.53
CA ALA A 55 0.19 5.27 -2.92
C ALA A 55 0.43 4.08 -1.98
N ALA A 56 -0.51 3.78 -1.08
CA ALA A 56 -0.39 2.67 -0.15
C ALA A 56 -0.35 1.30 -0.85
N ILE A 57 -1.19 1.09 -1.86
CA ILE A 57 -1.20 -0.17 -2.64
C ILE A 57 0.13 -0.36 -3.39
N ALA A 58 0.59 0.66 -4.11
CA ALA A 58 1.86 0.60 -4.83
C ALA A 58 3.05 0.41 -3.88
N GLY A 59 3.00 1.03 -2.69
CA GLY A 59 3.99 0.85 -1.65
C GLY A 59 4.04 -0.60 -1.13
N MET A 60 2.89 -1.20 -0.85
CA MET A 60 2.85 -2.60 -0.43
C MET A 60 3.33 -3.56 -1.51
N ASP A 61 3.00 -3.30 -2.78
CA ASP A 61 3.58 -4.06 -3.89
C ASP A 61 5.11 -3.93 -3.91
N ALA A 62 5.66 -2.73 -3.67
CA ALA A 62 7.11 -2.55 -3.58
C ALA A 62 7.73 -3.39 -2.46
N ALA A 63 7.12 -3.41 -1.27
CA ALA A 63 7.57 -4.21 -0.13
C ALA A 63 7.51 -5.72 -0.43
N CYS A 64 6.39 -6.21 -0.97
CA CYS A 64 6.25 -7.62 -1.37
C CYS A 64 7.26 -8.02 -2.45
N VAL A 65 7.50 -7.15 -3.45
CA VAL A 65 8.46 -7.41 -4.51
C VAL A 65 9.89 -7.43 -3.95
N ALA A 66 10.26 -6.49 -3.08
CA ALA A 66 11.58 -6.45 -2.46
C ALA A 66 11.85 -7.72 -1.63
N THR A 67 10.91 -8.10 -0.76
CA THR A 67 11.08 -9.24 0.15
C THR A 67 10.94 -10.58 -0.58
N ALA A 68 9.87 -10.77 -1.34
CA ALA A 68 9.46 -12.08 -1.85
C ALA A 68 9.52 -12.23 -3.38
N GLY A 69 9.81 -11.16 -4.13
CA GLY A 69 9.84 -11.21 -5.61
C GLY A 69 8.45 -11.44 -6.22
N VAL A 70 7.40 -11.01 -5.53
CA VAL A 70 6.01 -11.15 -5.97
C VAL A 70 5.23 -9.89 -5.66
N ARG A 71 4.15 -9.66 -6.42
CA ARG A 71 3.12 -8.67 -6.10
C ARG A 71 1.75 -9.30 -6.11
N SER A 72 0.75 -8.61 -5.57
CA SER A 72 -0.63 -9.09 -5.63
C SER A 72 -1.12 -9.18 -7.08
N ALA A 73 -1.87 -10.24 -7.36
CA ALA A 73 -2.67 -10.42 -8.55
C ALA A 73 -4.17 -10.51 -8.21
N SER A 74 -4.56 -10.29 -6.95
CA SER A 74 -5.96 -10.30 -6.54
C SER A 74 -6.69 -9.08 -7.07
N GLN A 75 -7.93 -9.28 -7.50
CA GLN A 75 -8.85 -8.19 -7.82
C GLN A 75 -9.49 -7.61 -6.55
N ALA A 76 -9.50 -8.37 -5.45
CA ALA A 76 -9.97 -7.91 -4.16
C ALA A 76 -8.85 -7.15 -3.43
N HIS A 77 -8.98 -5.83 -3.33
CA HIS A 77 -7.99 -5.00 -2.65
C HIS A 77 -7.79 -5.40 -1.17
N SER A 78 -8.85 -5.90 -0.52
CA SER A 78 -8.81 -6.41 0.86
C SER A 78 -7.87 -7.61 1.06
N ASP A 79 -7.39 -8.24 -0.01
CA ASP A 79 -6.37 -9.29 0.07
C ASP A 79 -4.95 -8.74 0.23
N GLN A 80 -4.69 -7.48 -0.13
CA GLN A 80 -3.35 -6.89 -0.07
C GLN A 80 -2.77 -6.91 1.36
N PRO A 81 -3.49 -6.49 2.42
CA PRO A 81 -2.97 -6.56 3.79
C PRO A 81 -2.68 -8.01 4.22
N ARG A 82 -3.54 -8.95 3.82
CA ARG A 82 -3.38 -10.39 4.11
C ARG A 82 -2.12 -10.94 3.45
N LEU A 83 -1.88 -10.58 2.18
CA LEU A 83 -0.68 -10.97 1.45
C LEU A 83 0.58 -10.43 2.13
N VAL A 84 0.60 -9.16 2.53
CA VAL A 84 1.74 -8.55 3.24
C VAL A 84 2.04 -9.32 4.52
N ARG A 85 1.03 -9.64 5.35
CA ARG A 85 1.21 -10.44 6.57
C ARG A 85 1.69 -11.87 6.32
N GLN A 86 1.40 -12.45 5.15
CA GLN A 86 1.89 -13.78 4.78
C GLN A 86 3.36 -13.77 4.33
N LEU A 87 3.79 -12.71 3.66
CA LEU A 87 5.09 -12.63 3.01
C LEU A 87 6.17 -12.00 3.88
N LEU A 88 5.82 -11.04 4.74
CA LEU A 88 6.77 -10.27 5.53
C LEU A 88 6.83 -10.78 6.98
N PRO A 89 7.94 -10.54 7.70
CA PRO A 89 8.06 -10.91 9.10
C PRO A 89 6.97 -10.25 9.96
N ASP A 90 6.39 -11.02 10.88
CA ASP A 90 5.43 -10.50 11.84
C ASP A 90 6.15 -9.62 12.87
N ASN A 91 6.09 -8.31 12.68
CA ASN A 91 6.63 -7.31 13.57
C ASN A 91 5.73 -6.08 13.62
N GLU A 92 5.96 -5.22 14.61
CA GLU A 92 5.14 -4.05 14.86
C GLU A 92 5.06 -3.11 13.65
N HIS A 93 6.13 -2.95 12.88
CA HIS A 93 6.13 -2.10 11.69
C HIS A 93 5.20 -2.64 10.60
N VAL A 94 5.25 -3.95 10.32
CA VAL A 94 4.36 -4.61 9.36
C VAL A 94 2.90 -4.56 9.83
N GLN A 95 2.65 -4.80 11.12
CA GLN A 95 1.31 -4.70 11.69
C GLN A 95 0.75 -3.28 11.53
N ARG A 96 1.50 -2.26 11.94
CA ARG A 96 1.10 -0.86 11.78
C ARG A 96 0.83 -0.51 10.32
N ALA A 97 1.73 -0.88 9.41
CA ALA A 97 1.59 -0.56 7.99
C ALA A 97 0.37 -1.25 7.35
N THR A 98 0.10 -2.51 7.71
CA THR A 98 -1.08 -3.24 7.22
C THR A 98 -2.39 -2.69 7.78
N THR A 99 -2.43 -2.24 9.04
CA THR A 99 -3.60 -1.54 9.61
C THR A 99 -3.87 -0.21 8.91
N GLN A 100 -2.83 0.57 8.58
CA GLN A 100 -3.02 1.80 7.79
C GLN A 100 -3.58 1.48 6.39
N LEU A 101 -3.09 0.42 5.75
CA LEU A 101 -3.58 -0.01 4.45
C LEU A 101 -5.05 -0.47 4.51
N GLU A 102 -5.43 -1.25 5.52
CA GLU A 102 -6.82 -1.69 5.71
C GLU A 102 -7.78 -0.50 5.82
N ALA A 103 -7.45 0.46 6.68
CA ALA A 103 -8.26 1.66 6.84
C ALA A 103 -8.38 2.49 5.55
N LEU A 104 -7.35 2.49 4.69
CA LEU A 104 -7.41 3.14 3.38
C LEU A 104 -8.29 2.37 2.39
N ILE A 105 -8.18 1.04 2.35
CA ILE A 105 -9.01 0.20 1.46
C ILE A 105 -10.48 0.28 1.85
N ASP A 106 -10.80 0.28 3.15
CA ASP A 106 -12.17 0.41 3.62
C ASP A 106 -12.79 1.75 3.17
N ARG A 107 -12.00 2.83 3.19
CA ARG A 107 -12.42 4.14 2.65
C ARG A 107 -12.62 4.13 1.15
N LYS A 108 -11.82 3.37 0.38
CA LYS A 108 -11.95 3.26 -1.09
C LYS A 108 -13.37 2.86 -1.48
N ASN A 109 -13.92 1.87 -0.80
CA ASN A 109 -15.28 1.37 -1.07
C ASN A 109 -16.33 2.47 -0.88
N THR A 110 -16.14 3.32 0.13
CA THR A 110 -17.01 4.47 0.33
C THR A 110 -16.83 5.53 -0.75
N VAL A 111 -15.61 5.90 -1.14
CA VAL A 111 -15.39 6.97 -2.12
C VAL A 111 -15.80 6.58 -3.54
N GLU A 112 -15.57 5.32 -3.94
CA GLU A 112 -15.87 4.88 -5.31
C GLU A 112 -17.34 4.53 -5.54
N TYR A 113 -18.07 4.09 -4.50
CA TYR A 113 -19.41 3.53 -4.68
C TYR A 113 -20.51 4.31 -3.98
N GLU A 114 -20.21 5.10 -2.94
CA GLU A 114 -21.23 5.96 -2.32
C GLU A 114 -21.32 7.30 -3.07
N ALA A 115 -22.53 7.81 -3.28
CA ALA A 115 -22.75 9.11 -3.95
C ALA A 115 -22.32 10.34 -3.11
N ARG A 116 -21.45 10.14 -2.09
CA ARG A 116 -20.99 11.20 -1.18
C ARG A 116 -19.58 11.64 -1.53
N ARG A 117 -19.34 12.95 -1.49
CA ARG A 117 -17.99 13.52 -1.61
C ARG A 117 -17.21 13.32 -0.32
N CYS A 118 -15.90 13.17 -0.45
CA CYS A 118 -14.95 13.21 0.66
C CYS A 118 -14.97 14.57 1.33
N ARG A 119 -14.81 14.56 2.65
CA ARG A 119 -14.61 15.75 3.47
C ARG A 119 -13.11 16.06 3.61
N PRO A 120 -12.73 17.29 4.01
CA PRO A 120 -11.34 17.62 4.30
C PRO A 120 -10.69 16.65 5.29
N GLU A 121 -11.41 16.23 6.33
CA GLU A 121 -10.93 15.27 7.32
C GLU A 121 -10.63 13.89 6.69
N ASP A 122 -11.43 13.45 5.72
CA ASP A 122 -11.18 12.20 5.00
C ASP A 122 -9.84 12.27 4.26
N ALA A 123 -9.63 13.33 3.49
CA ALA A 123 -8.41 13.55 2.73
C ALA A 123 -7.18 13.68 3.63
N GLN A 124 -7.29 14.43 4.73
CA GLN A 124 -6.21 14.60 5.70
C GLN A 124 -5.82 13.28 6.36
N VAL A 125 -6.80 12.50 6.81
CA VAL A 125 -6.54 11.19 7.41
C VAL A 125 -5.89 10.28 6.38
N SER A 126 -6.50 10.07 5.22
CA SER A 126 -5.99 9.18 4.18
C SER A 126 -4.56 9.53 3.76
N THR A 127 -4.27 10.82 3.53
CA THR A 127 -2.94 11.26 3.12
C THR A 127 -1.88 10.96 4.21
N ARG A 128 -2.20 11.19 5.49
CA ARG A 128 -1.30 10.82 6.61
C ARG A 128 -1.08 9.32 6.72
N GLN A 129 -2.11 8.51 6.49
CA GLN A 129 -1.99 7.05 6.53
C GLN A 129 -1.09 6.57 5.38
N ALA A 130 -1.29 7.08 4.18
CA ALA A 130 -0.47 6.77 3.01
C ALA A 130 0.99 7.19 3.22
N GLN A 131 1.24 8.38 3.80
CA GLN A 131 2.58 8.85 4.12
C GLN A 131 3.32 7.87 5.05
N ARG A 132 2.67 7.41 6.12
CA ARG A 132 3.25 6.43 7.06
C ARG A 132 3.56 5.09 6.38
N VAL A 133 2.68 4.63 5.48
CA VAL A 133 2.91 3.41 4.70
C VAL A 133 4.13 3.59 3.80
N VAL A 134 4.19 4.66 3.01
CA VAL A 134 5.30 4.90 2.06
C VAL A 134 6.63 5.07 2.79
N GLU A 135 6.64 5.78 3.93
CA GLU A 135 7.84 5.94 4.76
C GLU A 135 8.38 4.60 5.26
N TRP A 136 7.50 3.72 5.75
CA TRP A 136 7.91 2.37 6.13
C TRP A 136 8.36 1.53 4.92
N VAL A 137 7.69 1.62 3.78
CA VAL A 137 8.11 0.90 2.55
C VAL A 137 9.50 1.34 2.10
N ARG A 138 9.84 2.64 2.22
CA ARG A 138 11.21 3.12 1.94
C ARG A 138 12.24 2.37 2.75
N SER A 139 12.00 2.12 4.05
CA SER A 139 12.94 1.36 4.89
C SER A 139 13.02 -0.13 4.56
N VAL A 140 12.13 -0.65 3.72
CA VAL A 140 12.15 -2.06 3.26
C VAL A 140 12.85 -2.20 1.91
N VAL A 141 12.71 -1.19 1.03
CA VAL A 141 13.23 -1.22 -0.35
C VAL A 141 14.65 -0.65 -0.45
N THR A 142 15.01 0.27 0.45
CA THR A 142 16.31 0.95 0.51
C THR A 142 17.19 0.32 1.58
#